data_AF-A0A960MAW9-F1
#
_entry.id   AF-A0A960MAW9-F1
#
_cell.length_a   1.000
_cell.length_b   1.000
_cell.length_c   1.000
_cell.angle_alpha   90.00
_cell.angle_beta   90.00
_cell.angle_gamma   90.00
#
_symmetry.space_group_name_H-M   'P 1'
#
loop_
_entity.id
_entity.type
_entity.pdbx_description
1 polymer ?
#
loop_
_entity_poly.entity_id
_entity_poly.type
_entity_poly.pdbx_seq_one_letter_code
_entity_poly.pdbx_strand_id
1 'polypeptide(L)'
;MIVPLSCEREKKERAERIEPEKYRESDGYPIDAFLDRLRDLCPGDDGGTGDDRARLAKKEAESAVVVARELGLLKAEKEPWQVFRAANADLHYGTEHAVELDPIRSLVVKITEPPKFGLIPKVVRHPVVDIRADSPGLDYREAIEFVAATASEYLDRWCAANDVFSDSVRLAAVVAWPDGEVSFVITQPQYHGKPAEPREIEAYFCESAWRHVRDPSGQLSLFFNYGSGVLAVDAVPRNCYINDGRLQPFDVILCRPGAELERYLRLYPDS
;
A
#
# COMPACT_ATOMS: atom_id res chain seq x y z
N MET A 1 38.94 2.51 26.18
CA MET A 1 38.15 3.23 25.16
C MET A 1 36.82 3.60 25.78
N ILE A 2 36.62 4.89 26.03
CA ILE A 2 35.40 5.42 26.64
C ILE A 2 34.48 5.80 25.48
N VAL A 3 33.36 5.10 25.35
CA VAL A 3 32.31 5.46 24.38
C VAL A 3 31.59 6.70 24.94
N PRO A 4 31.34 7.76 24.15
CA PRO A 4 30.72 8.96 24.69
C PRO A 4 29.24 8.71 24.98
N LEU A 5 28.87 8.88 26.26
CA LEU A 5 27.50 8.85 26.81
C LEU A 5 26.55 9.92 26.25
N SER A 6 26.98 10.75 25.30
CA SER A 6 26.16 11.85 24.76
C SER A 6 25.13 11.39 23.72
N CYS A 7 25.41 10.31 22.97
CA CYS A 7 24.53 9.84 21.89
C CYS A 7 23.25 9.16 22.42
N GLU A 8 23.30 8.50 23.58
CA GLU A 8 22.11 7.87 24.18
C GLU A 8 21.21 8.88 24.89
N ARG A 9 21.79 9.97 25.42
CA ARG A 9 21.04 11.00 26.14
C ARG A 9 20.21 11.85 25.17
N GLU A 10 20.76 12.19 24.01
CA GLU A 10 20.04 12.91 22.94
C GLU A 10 18.92 12.07 22.31
N LYS A 11 19.11 10.75 22.15
CA LYS A 11 18.04 9.83 21.70
C LYS A 11 16.90 9.74 22.72
N LYS A 12 17.22 9.72 24.00
CA LYS A 12 16.24 9.68 25.09
C LYS A 12 15.46 10.99 25.21
N GLU A 13 16.13 12.14 25.07
CA GLU A 13 15.49 13.46 25.08
C GLU A 13 14.66 13.75 23.82
N ARG A 14 15.00 13.16 22.65
CA ARG A 14 14.18 13.26 21.42
C ARG A 14 12.92 12.38 21.50
N ALA A 15 13.03 11.19 22.10
CA ALA A 15 11.87 10.34 22.42
C ALA A 15 10.91 10.99 23.44
N GLU A 16 11.42 11.85 24.32
CA GLU A 16 10.61 12.60 25.30
C GLU A 16 9.99 13.89 24.76
N ARG A 17 10.40 14.38 23.57
CA ARG A 17 9.85 15.61 22.95
C ARG A 17 8.59 15.42 22.11
N ILE A 18 8.17 14.18 21.87
CA ILE A 18 6.85 13.89 21.33
C ILE A 18 5.94 13.68 22.53
N GLU A 19 5.23 14.73 22.96
CA GLU A 19 4.33 14.62 24.11
C GLU A 19 3.31 13.48 23.90
N PRO A 20 3.35 12.42 24.72
CA PRO A 20 2.50 11.23 24.56
C PRO A 20 1.00 11.54 24.72
N GLU A 21 0.66 12.71 25.25
CA GLU A 21 -0.72 13.11 25.55
C GLU A 21 -1.56 13.49 24.32
N LYS A 22 -0.95 13.76 23.15
CA LYS A 22 -1.73 14.11 21.94
C LYS A 22 -2.28 12.92 21.14
N TYR A 23 -1.93 11.69 21.49
CA TYR A 23 -2.40 10.48 20.83
C TYR A 23 -3.27 9.60 21.75
N ARG A 24 -4.05 10.22 22.64
CA ARG A 24 -5.09 9.56 23.44
C ARG A 24 -6.46 10.02 22.94
N GLU A 25 -6.94 9.38 21.87
CA GLU A 25 -8.35 9.02 21.63
C GLU A 25 -8.50 8.37 20.23
N SER A 26 -8.82 7.07 20.25
CA SER A 26 -8.95 6.11 19.14
C SER A 26 -7.64 5.64 18.46
N ASP A 27 -7.46 4.33 18.37
CA ASP A 27 -6.33 3.63 17.71
C ASP A 27 -6.35 3.78 16.17
N GLY A 28 -6.72 4.95 15.66
CA GLY A 28 -7.00 5.25 14.26
C GLY A 28 -8.46 5.02 13.87
N TYR A 29 -8.85 5.63 12.75
CA TYR A 29 -10.18 5.55 12.16
C TYR A 29 -10.33 4.28 11.29
N PRO A 30 -11.50 3.59 11.31
CA PRO A 30 -11.74 2.45 10.43
C PRO A 30 -11.60 2.83 8.95
N ILE A 31 -10.75 2.09 8.21
CA ILE A 31 -10.41 2.42 6.81
C ILE A 31 -11.63 2.29 5.90
N ASP A 32 -12.45 1.27 6.12
CA ASP A 32 -13.71 1.01 5.41
C ASP A 32 -14.68 2.19 5.54
N ALA A 33 -14.90 2.69 6.76
CA ALA A 33 -15.75 3.84 7.00
C ALA A 33 -15.23 5.12 6.32
N PHE A 34 -13.91 5.31 6.23
CA PHE A 34 -13.32 6.46 5.53
C PHE A 34 -13.49 6.31 4.02
N LEU A 35 -13.26 5.11 3.50
CA LEU A 35 -13.37 4.79 2.09
C LEU A 35 -14.81 4.95 1.59
N ASP A 36 -15.81 4.50 2.36
CA ASP A 36 -17.22 4.70 2.03
C ASP A 36 -17.55 6.20 1.90
N ARG A 37 -17.07 7.01 2.84
CA ARG A 37 -17.26 8.45 2.81
C ARG A 37 -16.52 9.11 1.64
N LEU A 38 -15.34 8.61 1.26
CA LEU A 38 -14.60 9.08 0.09
C LEU A 38 -15.38 8.77 -1.20
N ARG A 39 -15.96 7.57 -1.31
CA ARG A 39 -16.75 7.14 -2.47
C ARG A 39 -18.03 7.96 -2.66
N ASP A 40 -18.63 8.49 -1.59
CA ASP A 40 -19.75 9.44 -1.70
C ASP A 40 -19.38 10.70 -2.50
N LEU A 41 -18.14 11.17 -2.38
CA LEU A 41 -17.65 12.37 -3.06
C LEU A 41 -17.01 12.06 -4.43
N CYS A 42 -16.45 10.86 -4.55
CA CYS A 42 -15.79 10.34 -5.73
C CYS A 42 -16.40 8.97 -6.09
N PRO A 43 -17.59 8.93 -6.71
CA PRO A 43 -18.10 7.68 -7.26
C PRO A 43 -17.06 7.15 -8.24
N GLY A 44 -16.62 5.91 -8.02
CA GLY A 44 -15.52 5.28 -8.76
C GLY A 44 -15.73 5.35 -10.27
N ASP A 45 -14.66 5.67 -11.00
CA ASP A 45 -14.61 5.56 -12.46
C ASP A 45 -13.51 4.56 -12.80
N ASP A 46 -13.90 3.29 -12.95
CA ASP A 46 -13.00 2.13 -12.92
C ASP A 46 -12.09 2.02 -14.18
N GLY A 47 -12.21 2.95 -15.13
CA GLY A 47 -11.72 2.79 -16.50
C GLY A 47 -10.55 3.69 -16.95
N GLY A 48 -10.03 4.58 -16.12
CA GLY A 48 -9.00 5.53 -16.54
C GLY A 48 -7.60 4.90 -16.73
N THR A 49 -6.96 5.13 -17.89
CA THR A 49 -5.54 4.80 -18.13
C THR A 49 -4.70 6.08 -18.29
N GLY A 50 -3.40 6.03 -17.95
CA GLY A 50 -2.47 7.15 -18.16
C GLY A 50 -2.89 8.46 -17.47
N ASP A 51 -3.02 9.54 -18.23
CA ASP A 51 -3.35 10.89 -17.74
C ASP A 51 -4.70 10.95 -16.99
N ASP A 52 -5.66 10.11 -17.38
CA ASP A 52 -6.95 10.02 -16.69
C ASP A 52 -6.78 9.53 -15.25
N ARG A 53 -5.81 8.63 -15.04
CA ARG A 53 -5.51 8.08 -13.72
C ARG A 53 -4.81 9.08 -12.81
N ALA A 54 -3.86 9.86 -13.33
CA ALA A 54 -3.22 10.93 -12.56
C ALA A 54 -4.24 12.00 -12.14
N ARG A 55 -5.15 12.36 -13.06
CA ARG A 55 -6.27 13.28 -12.78
C ARG A 55 -7.23 12.70 -11.74
N LEU A 56 -7.58 11.42 -11.85
CA LEU A 56 -8.42 10.74 -10.87
C LEU A 56 -7.75 10.70 -9.49
N ALA A 57 -6.49 10.30 -9.41
CA ALA A 57 -5.73 10.26 -8.16
C ALA A 57 -5.69 11.63 -7.48
N LYS A 58 -5.48 12.71 -8.25
CA LYS A 58 -5.52 14.07 -7.72
C LYS A 58 -6.91 14.46 -7.19
N LYS A 59 -7.98 14.17 -7.95
CA LYS A 59 -9.37 14.46 -7.52
C LYS A 59 -9.72 13.70 -6.24
N GLU A 60 -9.33 12.43 -6.15
CA GLU A 60 -9.55 11.64 -4.94
C GLU A 60 -8.71 12.16 -3.76
N ALA A 61 -7.47 12.60 -3.98
CA ALA A 61 -6.64 13.21 -2.95
C ALA A 61 -7.30 14.49 -2.38
N GLU A 62 -7.81 15.37 -3.25
CA GLU A 62 -8.55 16.56 -2.87
C GLU A 62 -9.80 16.21 -2.05
N SER A 63 -10.53 15.17 -2.46
CA SER A 63 -11.73 14.71 -1.75
C SER A 63 -11.39 14.07 -0.41
N ALA A 64 -10.28 13.32 -0.33
CA ALA A 64 -9.79 12.75 0.92
C ALA A 64 -9.42 13.84 1.95
N VAL A 65 -8.89 14.98 1.51
CA VAL A 65 -8.65 16.15 2.39
C VAL A 65 -9.97 16.70 2.95
N VAL A 66 -11.04 16.76 2.13
CA VAL A 66 -12.37 17.18 2.59
C VAL A 66 -12.90 16.22 3.64
N VAL A 67 -12.93 14.91 3.34
CA VAL A 67 -13.40 13.87 4.27
C VAL A 67 -12.60 13.90 5.57
N ALA A 68 -11.26 13.97 5.49
CA ALA A 68 -10.41 14.02 6.67
C ALA A 68 -10.65 15.27 7.53
N ARG A 69 -11.00 16.41 6.91
CA ARG A 69 -11.37 17.61 7.67
C ARG A 69 -12.70 17.42 8.40
N GLU A 70 -13.70 16.84 7.74
CA GLU A 70 -15.01 16.53 8.33
C GLU A 70 -14.87 15.59 9.55
N LEU A 71 -13.97 14.61 9.44
CA LEU A 71 -13.74 13.59 10.48
C LEU A 71 -12.68 13.98 11.53
N GLY A 72 -12.07 15.16 11.43
CA GLY A 72 -11.00 15.59 12.36
C GLY A 72 -9.67 14.85 12.20
N LEU A 73 -9.46 14.15 11.09
CA LEU A 73 -8.25 13.37 10.76
C LEU A 73 -7.20 14.16 9.97
N LEU A 74 -7.56 15.35 9.46
CA LEU A 74 -6.66 16.17 8.66
C LEU A 74 -5.53 16.76 9.50
N LYS A 75 -4.28 16.57 9.04
CA LYS A 75 -3.08 17.27 9.51
C LYS A 75 -2.58 18.18 8.39
N ALA A 76 -2.46 19.47 8.68
CA ALA A 76 -1.91 20.44 7.74
C ALA A 76 -0.46 20.73 8.12
N GLU A 77 0.47 20.33 7.26
CA GLU A 77 1.89 20.58 7.46
C GLU A 77 2.32 21.93 6.93
N LYS A 78 3.38 22.49 7.51
CA LYS A 78 3.92 23.80 7.11
C LYS A 78 5.03 23.69 6.08
N GLU A 79 5.64 22.53 5.97
CA GLU A 79 6.79 22.27 5.11
C GLU A 79 6.41 21.24 4.05
N PRO A 80 6.94 21.34 2.81
CA PRO A 80 6.72 20.32 1.78
C PRO A 80 7.25 18.95 2.18
N TRP A 81 6.71 17.88 1.58
CA TRP A 81 7.14 16.50 1.83
C TRP A 81 8.66 16.31 1.75
N GLN A 82 9.33 16.92 0.78
CA GLN A 82 10.78 16.77 0.60
C GLN A 82 11.59 17.35 1.77
N VAL A 83 11.10 18.42 2.39
CA VAL A 83 11.73 19.03 3.58
C VAL A 83 11.48 18.14 4.79
N PHE A 84 10.25 17.67 4.99
CA PHE A 84 9.91 16.68 6.02
C PHE A 84 10.78 15.43 5.89
N ARG A 85 10.93 14.88 4.68
CA ARG A 85 11.76 13.71 4.39
C ARG A 85 13.22 13.95 4.74
N ALA A 86 13.79 15.09 4.35
CA ALA A 86 15.17 15.42 4.65
C ALA A 86 15.41 15.62 6.16
N ALA A 87 14.44 16.20 6.87
CA ALA A 87 14.53 16.44 8.31
C ALA A 87 14.36 15.17 9.16
N ASN A 88 13.69 14.15 8.62
CA ASN A 88 13.39 12.88 9.30
C ASN A 88 14.15 11.71 8.67
N ALA A 89 15.44 11.91 8.39
CA ALA A 89 16.31 10.90 7.76
C ALA A 89 16.46 9.60 8.57
N ASP A 90 16.01 9.57 9.83
CA ASP A 90 15.95 8.40 10.69
C ASP A 90 14.74 7.48 10.44
N LEU A 91 13.75 7.92 9.66
CA LEU A 91 12.66 7.06 9.22
C LEU A 91 13.14 6.02 8.21
N HIS A 92 12.47 4.86 8.18
CA HIS A 92 12.74 3.83 7.18
C HIS A 92 11.94 4.13 5.90
N TYR A 93 12.64 4.50 4.82
CA TYR A 93 12.01 4.79 3.54
C TYR A 93 12.02 3.58 2.62
N GLY A 94 10.82 3.14 2.22
CA GLY A 94 10.61 2.19 1.13
C GLY A 94 10.27 2.90 -0.19
N THR A 95 9.81 2.12 -1.18
CA THR A 95 9.40 2.65 -2.49
C THR A 95 8.05 3.39 -2.46
N GLU A 96 7.24 3.12 -1.43
CA GLU A 96 5.86 3.61 -1.29
C GLU A 96 5.61 4.36 0.02
N HIS A 97 6.37 4.06 1.08
CA HIS A 97 6.11 4.57 2.43
C HIS A 97 7.38 5.00 3.15
N ALA A 98 7.24 6.03 3.98
CA ALA A 98 8.09 6.21 5.16
C ALA A 98 7.49 5.42 6.32
N VAL A 99 8.33 4.73 7.08
CA VAL A 99 7.92 3.79 8.12
C VAL A 99 8.58 4.15 9.45
N GLU A 100 7.76 4.20 10.48
CA GLU A 100 8.17 4.39 11.88
C GLU A 100 7.65 3.23 12.73
N LEU A 101 8.44 2.78 13.70
CA LEU A 101 8.02 1.79 14.68
C LEU A 101 7.58 2.50 15.96
N ASP A 102 6.38 2.16 16.44
CA ASP A 102 5.92 2.50 17.79
C ASP A 102 6.04 1.26 18.68
N PRO A 103 7.17 1.06 19.37
CA PRO A 103 7.39 -0.12 20.20
C PRO A 103 6.54 -0.13 21.46
N ILE A 104 6.03 1.02 21.91
CA ILE A 104 5.21 1.12 23.12
C ILE A 104 3.82 0.53 22.84
N ARG A 105 3.28 0.81 21.66
CA ARG A 105 1.98 0.29 21.22
C ARG A 105 2.09 -0.99 20.41
N SER A 106 3.30 -1.44 20.09
CA SER A 106 3.57 -2.56 19.17
C SER A 106 2.89 -2.35 17.81
N LEU A 107 3.03 -1.13 17.27
CA LEU A 107 2.48 -0.73 15.99
C LEU A 107 3.60 -0.31 15.04
N VAL A 108 3.28 -0.37 13.75
CA VAL A 108 4.05 0.26 12.67
C VAL A 108 3.19 1.37 12.09
N VAL A 109 3.76 2.57 11.98
CA VAL A 109 3.16 3.71 11.30
C VAL A 109 3.74 3.79 9.89
N LYS A 110 2.87 3.83 8.88
CA LYS A 110 3.28 4.01 7.48
C LYS A 110 2.69 5.31 6.93
N ILE A 111 3.54 6.14 6.32
CA ILE A 111 3.16 7.39 5.65
C ILE A 111 3.40 7.22 4.16
N THR A 112 2.38 7.39 3.32
CA THR A 112 2.54 7.26 1.85
C THR A 112 3.42 8.35 1.28
N GLU A 113 4.33 8.00 0.36
CA GLU A 113 5.17 8.98 -0.35
C GLU A 113 4.40 9.63 -1.52
N PRO A 114 4.11 10.95 -1.48
CA PRO A 114 3.43 11.64 -2.57
C PRO A 114 4.30 11.66 -3.85
N PRO A 115 3.69 11.77 -5.05
CA PRO A 115 2.27 12.09 -5.31
C PRO A 115 1.34 10.87 -5.37
N LYS A 116 1.78 9.70 -4.89
CA LYS A 116 1.02 8.45 -4.97
C LYS A 116 0.67 7.95 -3.56
N PHE A 117 -0.38 7.15 -3.46
CA PHE A 117 -0.75 6.51 -2.19
C PHE A 117 -0.09 5.13 -2.02
N GLY A 118 0.38 4.54 -3.12
CA GLY A 118 1.06 3.25 -3.14
C GLY A 118 1.13 2.73 -4.57
N LEU A 119 1.22 1.40 -4.72
CA LEU A 119 1.22 0.69 -5.98
C LEU A 119 0.03 -0.26 -6.09
N ILE A 120 -0.47 -0.42 -7.32
CA ILE A 120 -1.52 -1.38 -7.66
C ILE A 120 -1.14 -2.07 -8.99
N PRO A 121 -1.40 -3.39 -9.14
CA PRO A 121 -1.19 -4.08 -10.40
C PRO A 121 -2.23 -3.65 -11.44
N LYS A 122 -1.79 -3.31 -12.65
CA LYS A 122 -2.64 -3.09 -13.83
C LYS A 122 -2.06 -3.80 -15.04
N VAL A 123 -2.91 -4.18 -15.99
CA VAL A 123 -2.46 -4.69 -17.28
C VAL A 123 -2.02 -3.51 -18.14
N VAL A 124 -0.81 -3.57 -18.67
CA VAL A 124 -0.23 -2.52 -19.52
C VAL A 124 0.22 -3.13 -20.84
N ARG A 125 -0.05 -2.41 -21.93
CA ARG A 125 0.37 -2.77 -23.28
C ARG A 125 1.71 -2.13 -23.61
N HIS A 126 2.71 -2.96 -23.88
CA HIS A 126 4.04 -2.52 -24.30
C HIS A 126 4.24 -2.80 -25.79
N PRO A 127 4.80 -1.87 -26.57
CA PRO A 127 5.18 -2.15 -27.95
C PRO A 127 6.28 -3.21 -27.98
N VAL A 128 6.14 -4.21 -28.84
CA VAL A 128 7.19 -5.18 -29.14
C VAL A 128 8.06 -4.56 -30.23
N VAL A 129 9.25 -4.13 -29.83
CA VAL A 129 10.22 -3.58 -30.79
C VAL A 129 10.99 -4.74 -31.40
N ASP A 130 10.55 -5.21 -32.58
CA ASP A 130 11.36 -6.12 -33.39
C ASP A 130 12.41 -5.33 -34.17
N ILE A 131 13.66 -5.35 -33.68
CA ILE A 131 14.79 -4.66 -34.29
C ILE A 131 15.17 -5.29 -35.65
N ARG A 132 14.64 -6.47 -35.99
CA ARG A 132 14.99 -7.24 -37.20
C ARG A 132 13.88 -7.26 -38.26
N ALA A 133 12.71 -6.70 -37.99
CA ALA A 133 11.61 -6.70 -38.94
C ALA A 133 11.79 -5.59 -39.99
N ASP A 134 11.81 -5.99 -41.27
CA ASP A 134 11.83 -5.08 -42.45
C ASP A 134 10.52 -4.29 -42.63
N SER A 135 9.54 -4.48 -41.74
CA SER A 135 8.28 -3.74 -41.73
C SER A 135 7.86 -3.44 -40.29
N PRO A 136 7.49 -2.19 -39.97
CA PRO A 136 7.07 -1.81 -38.63
C PRO A 136 5.62 -2.27 -38.40
N GLY A 137 5.43 -3.57 -38.21
CA GLY A 137 4.24 -4.04 -37.52
C GLY A 137 4.34 -3.62 -36.06
N LEU A 138 3.45 -2.73 -35.60
CA LEU A 138 3.31 -2.43 -34.18
C LEU A 138 2.64 -3.63 -33.51
N ASP A 139 3.45 -4.61 -33.12
CA ASP A 139 3.00 -5.68 -32.23
C ASP A 139 3.05 -5.19 -30.77
N TYR A 140 2.21 -5.76 -29.92
CA TYR A 140 2.09 -5.38 -28.51
C TYR A 140 2.08 -6.61 -27.63
N ARG A 141 2.74 -6.51 -26.47
CA ARG A 141 2.62 -7.48 -25.38
C ARG A 141 1.89 -6.86 -24.21
N GLU A 142 1.04 -7.64 -23.56
CA GLU A 142 0.41 -7.28 -22.30
C GLU A 142 1.21 -7.86 -21.13
N ALA A 143 1.47 -7.05 -20.11
CA ALA A 143 2.12 -7.44 -18.87
C ALA A 143 1.40 -6.79 -17.69
N ILE A 144 1.53 -7.39 -16.50
CA ILE A 144 1.13 -6.73 -15.27
C ILE A 144 2.26 -5.81 -14.83
N GLU A 145 1.94 -4.52 -14.70
CA GLU A 145 2.85 -3.50 -14.21
C GLU A 145 2.28 -2.87 -12.93
N PHE A 146 3.18 -2.41 -12.06
CA PHE A 146 2.78 -1.66 -10.87
C PHE A 146 2.71 -0.17 -11.17
N VAL A 147 1.52 0.39 -11.10
CA VAL A 147 1.27 1.82 -11.30
C VAL A 147 0.91 2.50 -9.98
N ALA A 148 1.07 3.82 -9.92
CA ALA A 148 0.64 4.62 -8.77
C ALA A 148 -0.84 4.37 -8.46
N ALA A 149 -1.15 3.96 -7.23
CA ALA A 149 -2.52 3.75 -6.75
C ALA A 149 -3.24 5.10 -6.55
N THR A 150 -4.54 5.14 -6.85
CA THR A 150 -5.40 6.22 -6.39
C THR A 150 -5.65 6.08 -4.88
N ALA A 151 -6.30 7.07 -4.25
CA ALA A 151 -6.58 7.02 -2.83
C ALA A 151 -7.53 5.87 -2.49
N SER A 152 -8.60 5.70 -3.28
CA SER A 152 -9.58 4.63 -3.09
C SER A 152 -8.95 3.25 -3.23
N GLU A 153 -8.14 3.03 -4.28
CA GLU A 153 -7.48 1.73 -4.50
C GLU A 153 -6.49 1.38 -3.39
N TYR A 154 -5.76 2.37 -2.85
CA TYR A 154 -4.88 2.16 -1.72
C TYR A 154 -5.64 1.80 -0.44
N LEU A 155 -6.76 2.46 -0.16
CA LEU A 155 -7.60 2.12 0.99
C LEU A 155 -8.26 0.75 0.81
N ASP A 156 -8.73 0.42 -0.41
CA ASP A 156 -9.26 -0.90 -0.75
C ASP A 156 -8.25 -2.02 -0.48
N ARG A 157 -6.96 -1.80 -0.78
CA ARG A 157 -5.88 -2.75 -0.44
C ARG A 157 -5.86 -3.07 1.05
N TRP A 158 -5.97 -2.06 1.91
CA TRP A 158 -5.93 -2.26 3.36
C TRP A 158 -7.25 -2.77 3.94
N CYS A 159 -8.40 -2.42 3.35
CA CYS A 159 -9.66 -3.09 3.64
C CYS A 159 -9.54 -4.59 3.34
N ALA A 160 -9.02 -4.95 2.17
CA ALA A 160 -8.81 -6.35 1.82
C ALA A 160 -7.85 -7.05 2.79
N ALA A 161 -6.78 -6.38 3.25
CA ALA A 161 -5.86 -6.94 4.25
C ALA A 161 -6.57 -7.21 5.59
N ASN A 162 -7.40 -6.26 6.04
CA ASN A 162 -8.23 -6.46 7.23
C ASN A 162 -9.20 -7.63 7.07
N ASP A 163 -9.84 -7.76 5.90
CA ASP A 163 -10.83 -8.80 5.64
C ASP A 163 -10.20 -10.19 5.58
N VAL A 164 -9.10 -10.35 4.83
CA VAL A 164 -8.54 -11.67 4.51
C VAL A 164 -7.43 -12.12 5.47
N PHE A 165 -6.75 -11.18 6.13
CA PHE A 165 -5.64 -11.48 7.06
C PHE A 165 -5.90 -11.01 8.49
N SER A 166 -6.97 -10.27 8.77
CA SER A 166 -7.28 -9.72 10.09
C SER A 166 -6.22 -8.73 10.61
N ASP A 167 -5.51 -8.06 9.69
CA ASP A 167 -4.39 -7.15 9.98
C ASP A 167 -4.77 -5.94 10.84
N SER A 168 -6.06 -5.65 11.04
CA SER A 168 -6.53 -4.56 11.91
C SER A 168 -5.92 -3.19 11.62
N VAL A 169 -5.58 -2.93 10.36
CA VAL A 169 -5.04 -1.66 9.87
C VAL A 169 -6.07 -0.55 10.05
N ARG A 170 -5.61 0.64 10.45
CA ARG A 170 -6.44 1.83 10.71
C ARG A 170 -5.83 3.07 10.06
N LEU A 171 -6.67 4.00 9.64
CA LEU A 171 -6.23 5.31 9.15
C LEU A 171 -5.99 6.25 10.34
N ALA A 172 -4.74 6.61 10.59
CA ALA A 172 -4.37 7.51 11.68
C ALA A 172 -4.54 8.99 11.30
N ALA A 173 -4.19 9.36 10.06
CA ALA A 173 -4.31 10.73 9.57
C ALA A 173 -4.31 10.82 8.04
N VAL A 174 -4.78 11.95 7.54
CA VAL A 174 -4.49 12.44 6.18
C VAL A 174 -3.65 13.69 6.32
N VAL A 175 -2.48 13.72 5.69
CA VAL A 175 -1.57 14.87 5.70
C VAL A 175 -1.73 15.65 4.41
N ALA A 176 -2.07 16.93 4.52
CA ALA A 176 -2.04 17.86 3.40
C ALA A 176 -0.74 18.68 3.48
N TRP A 177 0.06 18.60 2.42
CA TRP A 177 1.33 19.30 2.27
C TRP A 177 1.12 20.68 1.61
N PRO A 178 2.00 21.68 1.86
CA PRO A 178 1.86 23.03 1.30
C PRO A 178 1.88 23.11 -0.24
N ASP A 179 2.48 22.13 -0.91
CA ASP A 179 2.55 22.02 -2.37
C ASP A 179 1.28 21.39 -2.99
N GLY A 180 0.29 21.06 -2.16
CA GLY A 180 -0.98 20.46 -2.58
C GLY A 180 -0.93 18.94 -2.65
N GLU A 181 0.22 18.32 -2.35
CA GLU A 181 0.34 16.88 -2.24
C GLU A 181 -0.37 16.36 -0.99
N VAL A 182 -0.71 15.07 -1.00
CA VAL A 182 -1.43 14.41 0.10
C VAL A 182 -0.77 13.08 0.44
N SER A 183 -0.65 12.80 1.74
CA SER A 183 -0.24 11.49 2.25
C SER A 183 -1.31 10.89 3.16
N PHE A 184 -1.44 9.56 3.14
CA PHE A 184 -2.14 8.83 4.18
C PHE A 184 -1.16 8.30 5.21
N VAL A 185 -1.58 8.37 6.48
CA VAL A 185 -0.88 7.78 7.61
C VAL A 185 -1.75 6.64 8.10
N ILE A 186 -1.26 5.41 7.98
CA ILE A 186 -1.91 4.22 8.52
C ILE A 186 -1.12 3.66 9.69
N THR A 187 -1.82 2.95 10.56
CA THR A 187 -1.22 2.11 11.60
C THR A 187 -1.56 0.66 11.30
N GLN A 188 -0.59 -0.21 11.54
CA GLN A 188 -0.76 -1.67 11.46
C GLN A 188 -0.06 -2.31 12.67
N PRO A 189 -0.44 -3.53 13.08
CA PRO A 189 0.30 -4.30 14.06
C PRO A 189 1.77 -4.46 13.66
N GLN A 190 2.65 -4.45 14.66
CA GLN A 190 4.02 -4.82 14.45
C GLN A 190 4.13 -6.34 14.29
N TYR A 191 4.61 -6.77 13.13
CA TYR A 191 4.87 -8.18 12.85
C TYR A 191 6.27 -8.56 13.34
N HIS A 192 6.38 -9.79 13.83
CA HIS A 192 7.61 -10.35 14.37
C HIS A 192 7.78 -11.75 13.82
N GLY A 193 9.01 -12.16 13.50
CA GLY A 193 9.26 -13.51 13.03
C GLY A 193 10.52 -13.59 12.19
N LYS A 194 10.74 -14.78 11.61
CA LYS A 194 11.76 -14.97 10.57
C LYS A 194 11.16 -14.63 9.21
N PRO A 195 11.90 -14.04 8.26
CA PRO A 195 11.42 -13.91 6.88
C PRO A 195 10.92 -15.27 6.35
N ALA A 196 9.79 -15.28 5.68
CA ALA A 196 9.19 -16.51 5.15
C ALA A 196 9.94 -16.99 3.90
N GLU A 197 10.18 -18.29 3.79
CA GLU A 197 10.71 -18.89 2.57
C GLU A 197 9.62 -18.95 1.48
N PRO A 198 9.97 -18.91 0.18
CA PRO A 198 8.97 -18.97 -0.91
C PRO A 198 8.01 -20.15 -0.80
N ARG A 199 8.51 -21.32 -0.40
CA ARG A 199 7.68 -22.52 -0.18
C ARG A 199 6.70 -22.39 0.99
N GLU A 200 7.06 -21.64 2.03
CA GLU A 200 6.19 -21.39 3.19
C GLU A 200 5.06 -20.43 2.82
N ILE A 201 5.37 -19.43 1.99
CA ILE A 201 4.39 -18.52 1.41
C ILE A 201 3.40 -19.30 0.54
N GLU A 202 3.89 -20.08 -0.43
CA GLU A 202 3.05 -20.86 -1.32
C GLU A 202 2.16 -21.86 -0.56
N ALA A 203 2.72 -22.59 0.41
CA ALA A 203 1.97 -23.52 1.25
C ALA A 203 0.82 -22.81 1.99
N TYR A 204 1.09 -21.68 2.64
CA TYR A 204 0.07 -20.92 3.36
C TYR A 204 -1.09 -20.50 2.45
N PHE A 205 -0.79 -19.92 1.28
CA PHE A 205 -1.83 -19.46 0.36
C PHE A 205 -2.67 -20.66 -0.14
N CYS A 206 -2.02 -21.75 -0.56
CA CYS A 206 -2.69 -22.95 -1.03
C CYS A 206 -3.55 -23.63 0.05
N GLU A 207 -3.13 -23.62 1.31
CA GLU A 207 -3.90 -24.16 2.44
C GLU A 207 -5.07 -23.26 2.85
N SER A 208 -5.00 -21.96 2.55
CA SER A 208 -5.96 -20.94 3.00
C SER A 208 -7.03 -20.58 1.94
N ALA A 209 -7.42 -21.55 1.11
CA ALA A 209 -8.40 -21.39 0.03
C ALA A 209 -8.01 -20.40 -1.10
N TRP A 210 -6.75 -19.98 -1.16
CA TRP A 210 -6.24 -19.26 -2.32
C TRP A 210 -5.79 -20.25 -3.39
N ARG A 211 -5.86 -19.82 -4.66
CA ARG A 211 -5.33 -20.58 -5.78
C ARG A 211 -4.19 -19.81 -6.41
N HIS A 212 -3.10 -20.50 -6.68
CA HIS A 212 -2.04 -19.94 -7.50
C HIS A 212 -2.57 -19.64 -8.91
N VAL A 213 -2.36 -18.42 -9.39
CA VAL A 213 -2.76 -17.94 -10.71
C VAL A 213 -1.52 -17.84 -11.58
N ARG A 214 -1.63 -18.35 -12.80
CA ARG A 214 -0.54 -18.24 -13.77
C ARG A 214 -0.53 -16.83 -14.34
N ASP A 215 0.54 -16.09 -14.06
CA ASP A 215 0.90 -14.90 -14.83
C ASP A 215 1.34 -15.34 -16.26
N PRO A 216 0.66 -14.89 -17.33
CA PRO A 216 1.08 -15.15 -18.71
C PRO A 216 2.52 -14.74 -19.00
N SER A 217 3.04 -13.71 -18.33
CA SER A 217 4.43 -13.25 -18.47
C SER A 217 5.42 -14.13 -17.70
N GLY A 218 4.94 -14.87 -16.70
CA GLY A 218 5.74 -15.75 -15.84
C GLY A 218 6.64 -15.03 -14.85
N GLN A 219 6.42 -13.73 -14.59
CA GLN A 219 7.30 -12.90 -13.76
C GLN A 219 6.81 -12.76 -12.33
N LEU A 220 5.49 -12.87 -12.11
CA LEU A 220 4.86 -12.65 -10.81
C LEU A 220 4.31 -13.95 -10.22
N SER A 221 4.47 -14.12 -8.91
CA SER A 221 3.70 -15.09 -8.13
C SER A 221 2.38 -14.44 -7.71
N LEU A 222 1.27 -15.03 -8.14
CA LEU A 222 -0.07 -14.50 -7.97
C LEU A 222 -0.94 -15.53 -7.26
N PHE A 223 -1.71 -15.08 -6.28
CA PHE A 223 -2.68 -15.93 -5.58
C PHE A 223 -4.05 -15.26 -5.60
N PHE A 224 -5.10 -15.99 -5.97
CA PHE A 224 -6.45 -15.48 -6.02
C PHE A 224 -7.37 -16.23 -5.06
N ASN A 225 -8.10 -15.50 -4.23
CA ASN A 225 -9.13 -16.03 -3.36
C ASN A 225 -10.50 -15.81 -4.00
N TYR A 226 -11.10 -16.89 -4.51
CA TYR A 226 -12.41 -16.84 -5.18
C TYR A 226 -13.56 -16.49 -4.23
N GLY A 227 -13.41 -16.80 -2.94
CA GLY A 227 -14.44 -16.51 -1.93
C GLY A 227 -14.55 -15.01 -1.62
N SER A 228 -13.42 -14.29 -1.62
CA SER A 228 -13.37 -12.85 -1.37
C SER A 228 -13.23 -12.00 -2.63
N GLY A 229 -12.93 -12.61 -3.79
CA GLY A 229 -12.63 -11.89 -5.02
C GLY A 229 -11.33 -11.08 -4.94
N VAL A 230 -10.39 -11.46 -4.07
CA VAL A 230 -9.14 -10.72 -3.84
C VAL A 230 -7.97 -11.44 -4.50
N LEU A 231 -7.17 -10.66 -5.24
CA LEU A 231 -5.87 -11.04 -5.79
C LEU A 231 -4.76 -10.54 -4.86
N ALA A 232 -3.84 -11.45 -4.51
CA ALA A 232 -2.60 -11.15 -3.81
C ALA A 232 -1.43 -11.18 -4.80
N VAL A 233 -0.65 -10.10 -4.78
CA VAL A 233 0.53 -9.87 -5.62
C VAL A 233 1.69 -9.42 -4.74
N ASP A 234 2.93 -9.72 -5.15
CA ASP A 234 4.15 -9.41 -4.37
C ASP A 234 4.17 -10.11 -2.99
N ALA A 235 3.65 -11.33 -2.94
CA ALA A 235 3.80 -12.24 -1.80
C ALA A 235 5.19 -12.88 -1.84
N VAL A 236 6.20 -12.12 -1.41
CA VAL A 236 7.62 -12.49 -1.46
C VAL A 236 8.25 -12.45 -0.06
N PRO A 237 9.41 -13.10 0.17
CA PRO A 237 10.03 -13.21 1.50
C PRO A 237 10.21 -11.91 2.28
N ARG A 238 10.44 -10.78 1.59
CA ARG A 238 10.60 -9.47 2.23
C ARG A 238 9.29 -8.88 2.78
N ASN A 239 8.12 -9.40 2.37
CA ASN A 239 6.80 -8.88 2.72
C ASN A 239 6.00 -9.84 3.63
N CYS A 240 6.64 -10.94 4.05
CA CYS A 240 6.00 -12.02 4.80
C CYS A 240 6.94 -12.52 5.91
N TYR A 241 6.43 -12.58 7.14
CA TYR A 241 7.11 -13.26 8.25
C TYR A 241 6.45 -14.60 8.56
N ILE A 242 7.23 -15.52 9.14
CA ILE A 242 6.71 -16.69 9.84
C ILE A 242 6.85 -16.47 11.33
N ASN A 243 5.74 -16.61 12.04
CA ASN A 243 5.66 -16.54 13.49
C ASN A 243 4.78 -17.66 14.02
N ASP A 244 5.27 -18.43 14.99
CA ASP A 244 4.54 -19.56 15.58
C ASP A 244 3.89 -20.50 14.54
N GLY A 245 4.61 -20.76 13.44
CA GLY A 245 4.16 -21.62 12.35
C GLY A 245 3.07 -21.03 11.44
N ARG A 246 2.74 -19.74 11.60
CA ARG A 246 1.77 -19.02 10.77
C ARG A 246 2.46 -17.98 9.91
N LEU A 247 1.97 -17.80 8.69
CA LEU A 247 2.38 -16.69 7.84
C LEU A 247 1.75 -15.40 8.34
N GLN A 248 2.53 -14.34 8.34
CA GLN A 248 2.12 -12.97 8.61
C GLN A 248 2.48 -12.10 7.41
N PRO A 249 1.57 -11.98 6.42
CA PRO A 249 1.70 -10.99 5.34
C PRO A 249 1.59 -9.59 5.93
N PHE A 250 2.46 -8.66 5.55
CA PHE A 250 2.41 -7.29 6.10
C PHE A 250 2.65 -6.18 5.08
N ASP A 251 3.03 -6.55 3.85
CA ASP A 251 3.17 -5.61 2.75
C ASP A 251 2.83 -6.24 1.38
N VAL A 252 2.00 -7.28 1.40
CA VAL A 252 1.46 -7.88 0.16
C VAL A 252 0.50 -6.89 -0.50
N ILE A 253 0.54 -6.81 -1.83
CA ILE A 253 -0.37 -5.96 -2.59
C ILE A 253 -1.65 -6.75 -2.84
N LEU A 254 -2.73 -6.32 -2.19
CA LEU A 254 -4.07 -6.89 -2.34
C LEU A 254 -4.92 -5.98 -3.22
N CYS A 255 -5.64 -6.57 -4.17
CA CYS A 255 -6.59 -5.83 -4.98
C CYS A 255 -7.79 -6.69 -5.37
N ARG A 256 -8.92 -6.04 -5.67
CA ARG A 256 -10.00 -6.68 -6.42
C ARG A 256 -9.71 -6.45 -7.91
N PRO A 257 -9.46 -7.49 -8.70
CA PRO A 257 -9.11 -7.32 -10.10
C PRO A 257 -10.30 -6.74 -10.86
N GLY A 258 -10.07 -5.70 -11.66
CA GLY A 258 -11.07 -5.23 -12.63
C GLY A 258 -11.13 -6.13 -13.86
N ALA A 259 -12.15 -5.95 -14.71
CA ALA A 259 -12.42 -6.81 -15.86
C ALA A 259 -11.21 -7.06 -16.78
N GLU A 260 -10.35 -6.06 -16.96
CA GLU A 260 -9.13 -6.22 -17.77
C GLU A 260 -8.14 -7.21 -17.14
N LEU A 261 -7.87 -7.08 -15.84
CA LEU A 261 -6.96 -7.97 -15.11
C LEU A 261 -7.54 -9.38 -14.97
N GLU A 262 -8.85 -9.49 -14.73
CA GLU A 262 -9.56 -10.77 -14.71
C GLU A 262 -9.44 -11.51 -16.05
N ARG A 263 -9.65 -10.79 -17.16
CA ARG A 263 -9.50 -11.33 -18.52
C ARG A 263 -8.07 -11.76 -18.81
N TYR A 264 -7.09 -10.92 -18.47
CA TYR A 264 -5.67 -11.20 -18.71
C TYR A 264 -5.21 -12.46 -17.96
N LEU A 265 -5.62 -12.59 -16.70
CA LEU A 265 -5.28 -13.73 -15.84
C LEU A 265 -6.17 -14.95 -16.04
N ARG A 266 -7.26 -14.82 -16.81
CA ARG A 266 -8.28 -15.87 -17.01
C ARG A 266 -8.79 -16.41 -15.67
N LEU A 267 -9.15 -15.51 -14.75
CA LEU A 267 -9.62 -15.90 -13.42
C LEU A 267 -10.93 -16.71 -13.48
N TYR A 268 -11.78 -16.46 -14.47
CA TYR A 268 -13.02 -17.19 -14.70
C TYR A 268 -13.01 -17.81 -16.11
N PRO A 269 -12.35 -18.97 -16.30
CA PRO A 269 -12.48 -19.71 -17.53
C PRO A 269 -13.92 -20.23 -17.61
N ASP A 270 -14.66 -19.84 -18.64
CA ASP A 270 -16.01 -20.33 -18.99
C ASP A 270 -17.24 -19.54 -18.49
N SER A 271 -17.09 -18.28 -18.07
CA SER A 271 -18.21 -17.32 -17.91
C SER A 271 -18.42 -16.43 -19.14
#